data_AF-A0A9C6UA44-F1
#
_entry.id   AF-A0A9C6UA44-F1
#
_cell.length_a   1.000
_cell.length_b   1.000
_cell.length_c   1.000
_cell.angle_alpha   90.00
_cell.angle_beta   90.00
_cell.angle_gamma   90.00
#
_symmetry.space_group_name_H-M   'P 1'
#
loop_
_entity.id
_entity.type
_entity.pdbx_description
1 polymer ?
#
loop_
_entity_poly.entity_id
_entity_poly.type
_entity_poly.pdbx_seq_one_letter_code
_entity_poly.pdbx_strand_id
1 'polypeptide(L)'
;MRGEGGAEVPLLFLLLLLLLAVSGCLGALEGHGPVVEVEPPSRVHFSNSSGGRLDCRGGGSPPPAVQWTLSDGSAAPTVSGLRYQMANGSLVFPPFAAADFRPDVHRASYRCVLSSALGRAITRDVRLTAGNLTHSTASIVFIFLQKNANIVLQKFANFVLQKFANVVLQKIAHFVLQKYANSVLQRKTLLSLFLRKENANFVISKRKFKFKKIGNSFSTAFSGKV
;
A
#
# COMPACT_ATOMS: atom_id res chain seq x y z
N MET A 1 70.81 -33.24 55.18
CA MET A 1 69.99 -32.11 55.65
C MET A 1 69.22 -31.50 54.48
N ARG A 2 67.94 -31.87 54.33
CA ARG A 2 66.93 -31.07 53.63
C ARG A 2 65.58 -31.71 53.97
N GLY A 3 64.84 -31.07 54.86
CA GLY A 3 63.49 -31.49 55.22
C GLY A 3 62.51 -31.07 54.13
N GLU A 4 61.73 -32.02 53.63
CA GLU A 4 60.55 -31.76 52.83
C GLU A 4 59.44 -31.26 53.76
N GLY A 5 59.24 -29.95 53.81
CA GLY A 5 58.08 -29.34 54.46
C GLY A 5 56.86 -29.49 53.56
N GLY A 6 56.12 -30.59 53.71
CA GLY A 6 54.80 -30.76 53.12
C GLY A 6 53.87 -29.66 53.64
N ALA A 7 53.50 -28.74 52.76
CA ALA A 7 52.54 -27.69 53.07
C ALA A 7 51.14 -28.31 53.20
N GLU A 8 50.76 -28.69 54.43
CA GLU A 8 49.38 -28.97 54.82
C GLU A 8 48.58 -27.66 54.66
N VAL A 9 47.98 -27.47 53.49
CA VAL A 9 47.13 -26.30 53.23
C VAL A 9 45.85 -26.49 54.05
N PRO A 10 45.54 -25.61 55.02
CA PRO A 10 44.43 -25.84 55.96
C PRO A 10 43.10 -25.98 55.21
N LEU A 11 42.25 -26.93 55.62
CA LEU A 11 40.91 -27.14 55.04
C LEU A 11 40.07 -25.85 55.00
N LEU A 12 40.29 -24.95 55.97
CA LEU A 12 39.71 -23.60 56.03
C LEU A 12 40.12 -22.71 54.85
N PHE A 13 41.36 -22.83 54.36
CA PHE A 13 41.86 -22.07 53.22
C PHE A 13 41.21 -22.55 51.91
N LEU A 14 41.02 -23.86 51.76
CA LEU A 14 40.24 -24.46 50.68
C LEU A 14 38.76 -24.03 50.74
N LEU A 15 38.15 -24.03 51.94
CA LEU A 15 36.77 -23.59 52.14
C LEU A 15 36.60 -22.10 51.83
N LEU A 16 37.56 -21.26 52.23
CA LEU A 16 37.57 -19.83 51.94
C LEU A 16 37.70 -19.55 50.43
N LEU A 17 38.58 -20.29 49.73
CA LEU A 17 38.70 -20.22 48.27
C LEU A 17 37.40 -20.65 47.59
N LEU A 18 36.75 -21.70 48.10
CA LEU A 18 35.45 -22.16 47.59
C LEU A 18 34.37 -21.09 47.79
N LEU A 19 34.29 -20.48 48.97
CA LEU A 19 33.33 -19.42 49.28
C LEU A 19 33.55 -18.16 48.44
N LEU A 20 34.80 -17.77 48.21
CA LEU A 20 35.14 -16.65 47.32
C LEU A 20 34.79 -16.96 45.86
N ALA A 21 35.02 -18.19 45.39
CA ALA A 21 34.63 -18.62 44.06
C ALA A 21 33.09 -18.64 43.90
N VAL A 22 32.35 -19.15 44.89
CA VAL A 22 30.88 -19.19 44.89
C VAL A 22 30.29 -17.77 44.95
N SER A 23 30.87 -16.87 45.75
CA SER A 23 30.45 -15.48 45.83
C SER A 23 30.69 -14.73 44.51
N GLY A 24 31.82 -14.98 43.82
CA GLY A 24 32.08 -14.45 42.48
C GLY A 24 31.12 -14.96 41.41
N CYS A 25 30.67 -16.22 41.53
CA CYS A 25 29.66 -16.79 40.64
C CYS A 25 28.25 -16.22 40.87
N LEU A 26 27.88 -15.92 42.11
CA LEU A 26 26.54 -15.44 42.43
C LEU A 26 26.27 -14.03 41.86
N GLY A 27 27.30 -13.18 41.77
CA GLY A 27 27.20 -11.84 41.16
C GLY A 27 27.02 -11.83 39.63
N ALA A 28 27.19 -12.97 38.95
CA ALA A 28 27.07 -13.07 37.49
C ALA A 28 25.64 -13.37 36.99
N LEU A 29 24.70 -13.67 37.90
CA LEU A 29 23.34 -14.12 37.55
C LEU A 29 22.31 -12.99 37.49
N GLU A 30 22.66 -11.75 37.83
CA GLU A 30 21.76 -10.60 37.88
C GLU A 30 21.82 -9.77 36.59
N GLY A 31 21.87 -10.47 35.47
CA GLY A 31 21.96 -9.89 34.14
C GLY A 31 20.69 -10.07 33.33
N HIS A 32 20.49 -9.22 32.33
CA HIS A 32 19.44 -9.39 31.33
C HIS A 32 20.04 -9.57 29.95
N GLY A 33 19.33 -10.33 29.12
CA GLY A 33 19.71 -10.60 27.74
C GLY A 33 19.85 -9.32 26.90
N PRO A 34 20.46 -9.44 25.71
CA PRO A 34 20.63 -8.31 24.82
C PRO A 34 19.29 -7.78 24.33
N VAL A 35 19.14 -6.46 24.34
CA VAL A 35 17.96 -5.75 23.81
C VAL A 35 18.42 -4.72 22.81
N VAL A 36 17.75 -4.64 21.66
CA VAL A 36 18.02 -3.62 20.64
C VAL A 36 17.46 -2.28 21.14
N GLU A 37 18.32 -1.27 21.26
CA GLU A 37 17.93 0.10 21.64
C GLU A 37 17.78 0.99 20.41
N VAL A 38 18.72 0.87 19.47
CA VAL A 38 18.72 1.63 18.21
C VAL A 38 18.69 0.63 17.08
N GLU A 39 17.57 0.60 16.35
CA GLU A 39 17.39 -0.22 15.16
C GLU A 39 17.58 0.62 13.88
N PRO A 40 18.33 0.12 12.89
CA PRO A 40 18.44 0.78 11.59
C PRO A 40 17.11 0.76 10.81
N PRO A 41 16.87 1.73 9.89
CA PRO A 41 15.70 1.71 9.02
C PRO A 41 15.66 0.49 8.09
N SER A 42 14.47 -0.01 7.75
CA SER A 42 14.31 -1.17 6.85
C SER A 42 14.84 -0.96 5.42
N ARG A 43 14.99 0.29 4.97
CA ARG A 43 15.52 0.66 3.66
C ARG A 43 16.42 1.87 3.78
N VAL A 44 17.63 1.77 3.22
CA VAL A 44 18.62 2.85 3.22
C VAL A 44 19.19 3.01 1.82
N HIS A 45 19.19 4.26 1.35
CA HIS A 45 19.72 4.66 0.05
C HIS A 45 20.72 5.79 0.24
N PHE A 46 21.87 5.70 -0.42
CA PHE A 46 22.89 6.75 -0.37
C PHE A 46 23.65 6.88 -1.69
N SER A 47 24.27 8.04 -1.93
CA SER A 47 25.09 8.23 -3.12
C SER A 47 26.49 7.69 -2.92
N ASN A 48 27.13 7.27 -4.00
CA ASN A 48 28.55 6.88 -3.97
C ASN A 48 29.47 8.04 -3.53
N SER A 49 29.04 9.30 -3.66
CA SER A 49 29.78 10.48 -3.19
C SER A 49 29.57 10.80 -1.70
N SER A 50 28.39 10.53 -1.14
CA SER A 50 28.09 10.83 0.28
C SER A 50 28.58 9.73 1.21
N GLY A 51 28.61 8.48 0.72
CA GLY A 51 28.68 7.32 1.60
C GLY A 51 27.41 7.14 2.43
N GLY A 52 27.41 6.14 3.30
CA GLY A 52 26.26 5.76 4.11
C GLY A 52 26.66 5.16 5.45
N ARG A 53 25.70 5.07 6.37
CA ARG A 53 25.91 4.53 7.72
C ARG A 53 24.65 3.81 8.18
N LEU A 54 24.83 2.64 8.78
CA LEU A 54 23.81 1.91 9.51
C LEU A 54 24.16 1.92 10.99
N ASP A 55 23.30 2.52 11.80
CA ASP A 55 23.48 2.57 13.24
C ASP A 55 22.70 1.44 13.90
N CYS A 56 23.39 0.70 14.77
CA CYS A 56 22.79 -0.31 15.63
C CYS A 56 23.43 -0.24 17.01
N ARG A 57 22.60 -0.18 18.05
CA ARG A 57 23.03 -0.21 19.45
C ARG A 57 22.08 -1.07 20.25
N GLY A 58 22.61 -1.69 21.29
CA GLY A 58 21.82 -2.48 22.20
C GLY A 58 22.39 -2.52 23.60
N GLY A 59 21.49 -2.65 24.56
CA GLY A 59 21.78 -2.81 25.97
C GLY A 59 21.76 -4.28 26.37
N GLY A 60 22.35 -4.57 27.52
CA GLY A 60 22.46 -5.92 28.06
C GLY A 60 23.40 -5.91 29.25
N SER A 61 23.18 -6.81 30.21
CA SER A 61 24.13 -7.04 31.29
C SER A 61 24.47 -8.52 31.30
N PRO A 62 25.66 -8.94 30.84
CA PRO A 62 26.80 -8.12 30.41
C PRO A 62 26.58 -7.43 29.05
N PRO A 63 27.29 -6.30 28.76
CA PRO A 63 27.13 -5.53 27.53
C PRO A 63 27.30 -6.38 26.27
N PRO A 64 26.37 -6.32 25.30
CA PRO A 64 26.44 -7.15 24.11
C PRO A 64 27.46 -6.63 23.09
N ALA A 65 28.14 -7.56 22.45
CA ALA A 65 28.94 -7.27 21.26
C ALA A 65 28.01 -7.08 20.05
N VAL A 66 28.28 -6.03 19.26
CA VAL A 66 27.55 -5.71 18.03
C VAL A 66 28.28 -6.36 16.85
N GLN A 67 27.56 -7.15 16.05
CA GLN A 67 28.08 -7.75 14.81
C GLN A 67 27.09 -7.54 13.67
N TRP A 68 27.60 -7.37 12.45
CA TRP A 68 26.78 -7.29 11.25
C TRP A 68 26.85 -8.57 10.44
N THR A 69 25.70 -9.02 9.96
CA THR A 69 25.55 -10.18 9.08
C THR A 69 24.77 -9.80 7.83
N LEU A 70 24.94 -10.57 6.76
CA LEU A 70 24.11 -10.49 5.57
C LEU A 70 22.78 -11.24 5.79
N SER A 71 21.82 -11.08 4.88
CA SER A 71 20.52 -11.76 4.93
C SER A 71 20.60 -13.29 4.94
N ASP A 72 21.69 -13.85 4.42
CA ASP A 72 21.98 -15.29 4.43
C ASP A 72 22.56 -15.79 5.77
N GLY A 73 22.84 -14.87 6.71
CA GLY A 73 23.42 -15.18 8.02
C GLY A 73 24.95 -15.18 8.05
N SER A 74 25.62 -15.00 6.90
CA SER A 74 27.07 -14.88 6.85
C SER A 74 27.54 -13.57 7.50
N ALA A 75 28.73 -13.58 8.09
CA ALA A 75 29.31 -12.37 8.67
C ALA A 75 29.58 -11.33 7.56
N ALA A 76 29.38 -10.05 7.85
CA ALA A 76 29.74 -8.96 6.96
C ALA A 76 31.19 -8.51 7.22
N PRO A 77 32.21 -9.03 6.50
CA PRO A 77 33.60 -8.64 6.75
C PRO A 77 33.86 -7.17 6.44
N THR A 78 34.90 -6.62 7.07
CA THR A 78 35.48 -5.34 6.66
C THR A 78 36.07 -5.48 5.26
N VAL A 79 35.68 -4.58 4.35
CA VAL A 79 36.20 -4.51 2.98
C VAL A 79 36.92 -3.17 2.85
N SER A 80 38.23 -3.22 2.58
CA SER A 80 39.06 -2.02 2.49
C SER A 80 38.44 -0.99 1.55
N GLY A 81 38.29 0.25 2.04
CA GLY A 81 37.70 1.36 1.29
C GLY A 81 36.19 1.33 1.07
N LEU A 82 35.49 0.21 1.32
CA LEU A 82 34.08 0.05 0.96
C LEU A 82 33.14 -0.20 2.14
N ARG A 83 33.60 -0.89 3.18
CA ARG A 83 32.79 -1.19 4.36
C ARG A 83 33.67 -1.44 5.58
N TYR A 84 33.38 -0.78 6.69
CA TYR A 84 34.00 -1.11 7.97
C TYR A 84 33.02 -0.90 9.12
N GLN A 85 33.25 -1.63 10.23
CA GLN A 85 32.50 -1.45 11.45
C GLN A 85 33.25 -0.51 12.40
N MET A 86 32.55 0.45 12.99
CA MET A 86 33.09 1.32 14.01
C MET A 86 33.02 0.68 15.40
N ALA A 87 33.87 1.12 16.33
CA ALA A 87 33.88 0.66 17.72
C ALA A 87 32.53 0.87 18.45
N ASN A 88 31.70 1.81 17.98
CA ASN A 88 30.37 2.06 18.52
C ASN A 88 29.27 1.13 17.96
N GLY A 89 29.64 0.14 17.14
CA GLY A 89 28.72 -0.83 16.56
C GLY A 89 28.15 -0.45 15.19
N SER A 90 28.29 0.81 14.74
CA SER A 90 27.77 1.24 13.44
C SER A 90 28.54 0.63 12.26
N LEU A 91 27.83 0.28 11.18
CA LEU A 91 28.42 -0.14 9.91
C LEU A 91 28.51 1.05 8.96
N VAL A 92 29.72 1.39 8.53
CA VAL A 92 30.00 2.56 7.70
C VAL A 92 30.39 2.12 6.30
N PHE A 93 29.87 2.86 5.32
CA PHE A 93 30.12 2.72 3.89
C PHE A 93 30.72 4.05 3.40
N PRO A 94 32.04 4.15 3.22
CA PRO A 94 32.68 5.36 2.72
C PRO A 94 32.21 5.75 1.33
N PRO A 95 32.45 7.01 0.91
CA PRO A 95 32.38 7.38 -0.49
C PRO A 95 33.28 6.48 -1.35
N PHE A 96 32.80 6.09 -2.53
CA PHE A 96 33.49 5.17 -3.43
C PHE A 96 33.35 5.60 -4.90
N ALA A 97 34.35 5.28 -5.72
CA ALA A 97 34.29 5.56 -7.16
C ALA A 97 33.30 4.60 -7.84
N ALA A 98 32.72 5.00 -8.98
CA ALA A 98 31.79 4.14 -9.71
C ALA A 98 32.40 2.77 -10.11
N ALA A 99 33.72 2.73 -10.32
CA ALA A 99 34.47 1.51 -10.61
C ALA A 99 34.55 0.54 -9.43
N ASP A 100 34.50 1.04 -8.19
CA ASP A 100 34.57 0.23 -6.97
C ASP A 100 33.19 -0.27 -6.52
N PHE A 101 32.16 -0.07 -7.36
CA PHE A 101 30.81 -0.54 -7.08
C PHE A 101 30.80 -2.07 -7.01
N ARG A 102 30.56 -2.54 -5.79
CA ARG A 102 30.40 -3.95 -5.45
C ARG A 102 28.96 -4.29 -5.05
N PRO A 103 28.22 -5.13 -5.79
CA PRO A 103 26.83 -5.44 -5.48
C PRO A 103 26.66 -6.17 -4.14
N ASP A 104 27.64 -6.98 -3.74
CA ASP A 104 27.71 -7.68 -2.45
C ASP A 104 27.85 -6.73 -1.24
N VAL A 105 28.36 -5.52 -1.46
CA VAL A 105 28.51 -4.50 -0.42
C VAL A 105 27.41 -3.45 -0.51
N HIS A 106 27.20 -2.92 -1.72
CA HIS A 106 26.37 -1.74 -1.99
C HIS A 106 24.95 -2.05 -2.41
N ARG A 107 24.60 -3.32 -2.71
CA ARG A 107 23.23 -3.74 -3.01
C ARG A 107 22.91 -5.04 -2.27
N ALA A 108 23.00 -4.96 -0.95
CA ALA A 108 22.86 -6.10 -0.06
C ALA A 108 21.87 -5.79 1.08
N SER A 109 21.39 -6.86 1.71
CA SER A 109 20.55 -6.78 2.90
C SER A 109 21.38 -7.13 4.13
N TYR A 110 21.35 -6.27 5.14
CA TYR A 110 22.12 -6.41 6.37
C TYR A 110 21.23 -6.66 7.58
N ARG A 111 21.76 -7.35 8.58
CA ARG A 111 21.17 -7.47 9.92
C ARG A 111 22.22 -7.15 10.96
N CYS A 112 21.82 -6.40 11.97
CA CYS A 112 22.61 -6.26 13.19
C CYS A 112 22.25 -7.38 14.16
N VAL A 113 23.28 -7.98 14.75
CA VAL A 113 23.23 -9.03 15.75
C VAL A 113 23.92 -8.53 17.01
N LEU A 114 23.20 -8.53 18.12
CA LEU A 114 23.73 -8.28 19.45
C LEU A 114 23.95 -9.63 20.14
N SER A 115 25.17 -9.87 20.62
CA SER A 115 25.53 -11.13 21.28
C SER A 115 26.10 -10.88 22.67
N SER A 116 25.55 -11.56 23.66
CA SER A 116 26.03 -11.53 25.05
C SER A 116 26.04 -12.95 25.61
N ALA A 117 26.65 -13.15 26.79
CA ALA A 117 26.64 -14.44 27.49
C ALA A 117 25.22 -14.96 27.79
N LEU A 118 24.24 -14.05 27.90
CA LEU A 118 22.84 -14.37 28.21
C LEU A 118 21.94 -14.53 26.97
N GLY A 119 22.48 -14.41 25.75
CA GLY A 119 21.72 -14.67 24.54
C GLY A 119 22.08 -13.78 23.35
N ARG A 120 21.18 -13.77 22.35
CA ARG A 120 21.35 -13.02 21.09
C ARG A 120 20.06 -12.32 20.70
N ALA A 121 20.18 -11.08 20.22
CA ALA A 121 19.09 -10.32 19.63
C ALA A 121 19.45 -9.92 18.20
N ILE A 122 18.49 -10.00 17.28
CA ILE A 122 18.70 -9.76 15.84
C ILE A 122 17.67 -8.75 15.37
N THR A 123 18.15 -7.74 14.65
CA THR A 123 17.32 -6.68 14.03
C THR A 123 16.67 -7.16 12.73
N ARG A 124 15.69 -6.38 12.23
CA ARG A 124 15.07 -6.64 10.92
C ARG A 124 16.05 -6.41 9.76
N ASP A 125 15.72 -6.99 8.61
CA ASP A 125 16.50 -6.84 7.39
C ASP A 125 16.53 -5.39 6.92
N VAL A 126 17.74 -4.84 6.80
CA VAL A 126 18.01 -3.52 6.25
C VAL A 126 18.42 -3.67 4.80
N ARG A 127 17.54 -3.30 3.87
CA ARG A 127 17.88 -3.29 2.45
C ARG A 127 18.68 -2.03 2.13
N LEU A 128 19.96 -2.21 1.84
CA LEU A 128 20.88 -1.14 1.51
C LEU A 128 21.08 -1.09 -0.01
N THR A 129 21.00 0.11 -0.59
CA THR A 129 21.32 0.32 -2.00
C THR A 129 22.09 1.62 -2.18
N ALA A 130 23.35 1.51 -2.56
CA ALA A 130 24.19 2.61 -2.99
C ALA A 130 24.18 2.70 -4.52
N GLY A 131 24.37 3.90 -5.03
CA GLY A 131 24.56 4.13 -6.45
C GLY A 131 24.96 5.57 -6.69
N ASN A 132 25.28 5.89 -7.93
CA ASN A 132 25.26 7.29 -8.30
C ASN A 132 23.81 7.73 -8.16
N LEU A 133 23.50 8.54 -7.14
CA LEU A 133 22.28 9.32 -7.17
C LEU A 133 22.50 10.35 -8.29
N THR A 134 22.38 9.90 -9.54
CA THR A 134 22.02 10.74 -10.68
C THR A 134 20.63 11.35 -10.49
N HIS A 135 20.05 11.18 -9.29
CA HIS A 135 19.15 12.13 -8.71
C HIS A 135 19.89 13.18 -7.88
N SER A 136 20.33 14.24 -8.56
CA SER A 136 20.59 15.55 -7.94
C SER A 136 19.40 15.93 -7.05
N THR A 137 19.55 16.85 -6.11
CA THR A 137 18.40 17.47 -5.40
C THR A 137 17.32 17.91 -6.39
N ALA A 138 17.73 18.32 -7.60
CA ALA A 138 16.87 18.59 -8.75
C ALA A 138 16.01 17.39 -9.17
N SER A 139 16.51 16.15 -9.13
CA SER A 139 15.76 14.97 -9.55
C SER A 139 14.95 14.32 -8.42
N ILE A 140 15.28 14.58 -7.14
CA ILE A 140 14.35 14.28 -6.03
C ILE A 140 13.17 15.25 -6.09
N VAL A 141 13.44 16.54 -6.29
CA VAL A 141 12.42 17.56 -6.58
C VAL A 141 11.65 17.20 -7.85
N PHE A 142 12.30 16.72 -8.92
CA PHE A 142 11.61 16.28 -10.13
C PHE A 142 10.75 15.04 -9.89
N ILE A 143 11.20 14.01 -9.16
CA ILE A 143 10.34 12.88 -8.78
C ILE A 143 9.13 13.37 -7.96
N PHE A 144 9.33 14.32 -7.06
CA PHE A 144 8.26 14.90 -6.23
C PHE A 144 7.30 15.78 -7.08
N LEU A 145 7.82 16.62 -7.97
CA LEU A 145 7.05 17.47 -8.88
C LEU A 145 6.34 16.65 -9.96
N GLN A 146 6.95 15.58 -10.47
CA GLN A 146 6.40 14.72 -11.52
C GLN A 146 5.35 13.75 -10.97
N LYS A 147 5.49 13.27 -9.71
CA LYS A 147 4.39 12.59 -9.00
C LYS A 147 3.19 13.52 -8.80
N ASN A 148 3.44 14.78 -8.44
CA ASN A 148 2.36 15.74 -8.20
C ASN A 148 1.67 16.20 -9.50
N ALA A 149 2.41 16.47 -10.58
CA ALA A 149 1.85 16.92 -11.86
C ALA A 149 1.02 15.83 -12.53
N ASN A 150 1.49 14.57 -12.58
CA ASN A 150 0.73 13.48 -13.18
C ASN A 150 -0.54 13.15 -12.39
N ILE A 151 -0.52 13.20 -11.06
CA ILE A 151 -1.72 12.94 -10.26
C ILE A 151 -2.75 14.06 -10.44
N VAL A 152 -2.32 15.32 -10.50
CA VAL A 152 -3.22 16.47 -10.69
C VAL A 152 -3.76 16.51 -12.13
N LEU A 153 -2.90 16.34 -13.14
CA LEU A 153 -3.32 16.30 -14.55
C LEU A 153 -4.25 15.10 -14.82
N GLN A 154 -3.92 13.92 -14.31
CA GLN A 154 -4.77 12.73 -14.50
C GLN A 154 -6.10 12.86 -13.74
N LYS A 155 -6.09 13.37 -12.50
CA LYS A 155 -7.34 13.62 -11.75
C LYS A 155 -8.18 14.71 -12.39
N PHE A 156 -7.57 15.79 -12.85
CA PHE A 156 -8.25 16.89 -13.53
C PHE A 156 -8.82 16.43 -14.88
N ALA A 157 -8.03 15.72 -15.70
CA ALA A 157 -8.50 15.13 -16.95
C ALA A 157 -9.65 14.15 -16.71
N ASN A 158 -9.54 13.27 -15.71
CA ASN A 158 -10.61 12.33 -15.37
C ASN A 158 -11.87 13.05 -14.86
N PHE A 159 -11.73 14.08 -14.02
CA PHE A 159 -12.84 14.87 -13.51
C PHE A 159 -13.57 15.64 -14.62
N VAL A 160 -12.81 16.28 -15.50
CA VAL A 160 -13.32 17.03 -16.65
C VAL A 160 -14.01 16.06 -17.62
N LEU A 161 -13.33 15.01 -18.08
CA LEU A 161 -13.88 14.05 -19.04
C LEU A 161 -15.13 13.34 -18.50
N GLN A 162 -15.14 12.91 -17.23
CA GLN A 162 -16.32 12.28 -16.64
C GLN A 162 -17.49 13.27 -16.51
N LYS A 163 -17.24 14.50 -16.07
CA LYS A 163 -18.31 15.50 -15.90
C LYS A 163 -18.93 15.89 -17.25
N PHE A 164 -18.11 16.12 -18.27
CA PHE A 164 -18.60 16.41 -19.62
C PHE A 164 -19.36 15.22 -20.23
N ALA A 165 -18.82 14.00 -20.13
CA ALA A 165 -19.49 12.80 -20.63
C ALA A 165 -20.87 12.61 -19.96
N ASN A 166 -20.96 12.75 -18.63
CA ASN A 166 -22.21 12.60 -17.90
C ASN A 166 -23.25 13.67 -18.26
N VAL A 167 -22.85 14.94 -18.38
CA VAL A 167 -23.78 16.02 -18.76
C VAL A 167 -24.27 15.85 -20.19
N VAL A 168 -23.40 15.47 -21.12
CA VAL A 168 -23.76 15.23 -22.52
C VAL A 168 -24.66 14.01 -22.65
N LEU A 169 -24.32 12.89 -22.01
CA LEU A 169 -25.13 11.67 -22.01
C LEU A 169 -26.52 11.93 -21.40
N GLN A 170 -26.60 12.65 -20.29
CA GLN A 170 -27.90 12.99 -19.68
C GLN A 170 -28.73 13.91 -20.57
N LYS A 171 -28.12 14.93 -21.20
CA LYS A 171 -28.84 15.81 -22.14
C LYS A 171 -29.34 15.06 -23.37
N ILE A 172 -28.52 14.20 -23.95
CA ILE A 172 -28.91 13.38 -25.11
C ILE A 172 -30.02 12.40 -24.72
N ALA A 173 -29.86 11.70 -23.60
CA ALA A 173 -30.88 10.76 -23.10
C ALA A 173 -32.22 11.47 -22.85
N HIS A 174 -32.21 12.63 -22.19
CA HIS A 174 -33.42 13.42 -21.97
C HIS A 174 -34.06 13.86 -23.29
N PHE A 175 -33.28 14.37 -24.24
CA PHE A 175 -33.78 14.81 -25.54
C PHE A 175 -34.42 13.65 -26.33
N VAL A 176 -33.75 12.48 -26.39
CA VAL A 176 -34.26 11.30 -27.07
C VAL A 176 -35.53 10.79 -26.40
N LEU A 177 -35.55 10.68 -25.07
CA LEU A 177 -36.73 10.24 -24.32
C LEU A 177 -37.91 11.19 -24.52
N GLN A 178 -37.66 12.50 -24.49
CA GLN A 178 -38.70 13.51 -24.70
C GLN A 178 -39.27 13.45 -26.12
N LYS A 179 -38.40 13.33 -27.13
CA LYS A 179 -38.81 13.19 -28.53
C LYS A 179 -39.62 11.90 -28.75
N TYR A 180 -39.18 10.80 -28.16
CA TYR A 180 -39.88 9.51 -28.24
C TYR A 180 -41.25 9.57 -27.55
N ALA A 181 -41.33 10.10 -26.32
CA ALA A 181 -42.57 10.27 -25.59
C ALA A 181 -43.60 11.12 -26.37
N ASN A 182 -43.15 12.24 -26.95
CA ASN A 182 -44.00 13.11 -27.77
C ASN A 182 -44.51 12.38 -29.03
N SER A 183 -43.64 11.61 -29.70
CA SER A 183 -44.03 10.82 -30.88
C SER A 183 -45.05 9.72 -30.53
N VAL A 184 -44.87 9.04 -29.40
CA VAL A 184 -45.81 8.00 -28.92
C VAL A 184 -47.15 8.62 -28.54
N LEU A 185 -47.12 9.77 -27.85
CA LEU A 185 -48.34 10.48 -27.45
C LEU A 185 -49.13 10.94 -28.67
N GLN A 186 -48.48 11.50 -29.69
CA GLN A 186 -49.14 11.86 -30.94
C GLN A 186 -49.82 10.66 -31.61
N ARG A 187 -49.15 9.50 -31.68
CA ARG A 187 -49.75 8.28 -32.26
C ARG A 187 -50.97 7.81 -31.47
N LYS A 188 -50.91 7.81 -30.13
CA LYS A 188 -52.07 7.43 -29.28
C LYS A 188 -53.25 8.38 -29.46
N THR A 189 -53.00 9.70 -29.50
CA THR A 189 -54.04 10.70 -29.71
C THR A 189 -54.70 10.53 -31.08
N LEU A 190 -53.90 10.37 -32.14
CA LEU A 190 -54.41 10.12 -33.49
C LEU A 190 -55.24 8.83 -33.56
N LEU A 191 -54.76 7.73 -32.96
CA LEU A 191 -55.52 6.48 -32.91
C LEU A 191 -56.86 6.66 -32.18
N SER A 192 -56.86 7.34 -31.03
CA SER A 192 -58.09 7.60 -30.26
C SER A 192 -59.10 8.48 -31.03
N LEU A 193 -58.62 9.48 -31.78
CA LEU A 193 -59.46 10.32 -32.62
C LEU A 193 -60.04 9.54 -33.80
N PHE A 194 -59.24 8.67 -34.40
CA PHE A 194 -59.68 7.78 -35.48
C PHE A 194 -60.77 6.81 -34.98
N LEU A 195 -60.52 6.12 -33.86
CA LEU A 195 -61.49 5.22 -33.22
C LEU A 195 -62.78 5.96 -32.79
N ARG A 196 -62.68 7.21 -32.31
CA ARG A 196 -63.86 8.05 -32.01
C ARG A 196 -64.67 8.37 -33.26
N LYS A 197 -64.00 8.71 -34.37
CA LYS A 197 -64.67 8.98 -35.65
C LYS A 197 -65.37 7.73 -36.20
N GLU A 198 -64.72 6.57 -36.15
CA GLU A 198 -65.33 5.31 -36.54
C GLU A 198 -66.55 4.96 -35.69
N ASN A 199 -66.44 5.07 -34.36
CA ASN A 199 -67.58 4.87 -33.46
C ASN A 199 -68.73 5.86 -33.73
N ALA A 200 -68.42 7.14 -33.94
CA ALA A 200 -69.43 8.15 -34.28
C ALA A 200 -70.13 7.83 -35.62
N ASN A 201 -69.35 7.47 -36.65
CA ASN A 201 -69.88 7.07 -37.97
C ASN A 201 -70.75 5.81 -37.87
N PHE A 202 -70.35 4.82 -37.07
CA PHE A 202 -71.13 3.62 -36.81
C PHE A 202 -72.47 3.92 -36.09
N VAL A 203 -72.46 4.81 -35.09
CA VAL A 203 -73.68 5.27 -34.40
C VAL A 203 -74.61 6.04 -35.35
N ILE A 204 -74.06 6.91 -36.19
CA ILE A 204 -74.82 7.65 -37.21
C ILE A 204 -75.42 6.68 -38.24
N SER A 205 -74.68 5.68 -38.69
CA SER A 205 -75.16 4.65 -39.60
C SER A 205 -76.33 3.85 -38.98
N LYS A 206 -76.21 3.43 -37.72
CA LYS A 206 -77.31 2.79 -36.99
C LYS A 206 -78.54 3.70 -36.83
N ARG A 207 -78.35 5.00 -36.56
CA ARG A 207 -79.46 5.97 -36.50
C ARG A 207 -80.13 6.13 -37.86
N LYS A 208 -79.37 6.29 -38.96
CA LYS A 208 -79.93 6.35 -40.32
C LYS A 208 -80.71 5.08 -40.68
N PHE A 209 -80.21 3.91 -40.31
CA PHE A 209 -80.91 2.63 -40.52
C PHE A 209 -82.23 2.57 -39.72
N LYS A 210 -82.23 3.05 -38.47
CA LYS A 210 -83.43 3.14 -37.62
C LYS A 210 -84.45 4.14 -38.18
N PHE A 211 -84.01 5.32 -38.63
CA PHE A 211 -84.87 6.32 -39.28
C PHE A 211 -85.45 5.83 -40.60
N LYS A 212 -84.69 5.11 -41.42
CA LYS A 212 -85.21 4.50 -42.66
C LYS A 212 -86.25 3.42 -42.37
N LYS A 213 -86.11 2.66 -41.28
CA LYS A 213 -87.11 1.69 -40.81
C LYS A 213 -88.39 2.38 -40.31
N ILE A 214 -88.28 3.52 -39.62
CA ILE A 214 -89.43 4.33 -39.16
C ILE A 214 -90.14 5.01 -40.33
N GLY A 215 -89.40 5.56 -41.30
CA GLY A 215 -89.96 6.17 -42.52
C GLY A 215 -90.71 5.17 -43.39
N ASN A 216 -90.19 3.94 -43.54
CA ASN A 216 -90.92 2.88 -44.25
C ASN A 216 -92.18 2.42 -43.47
N SER A 217 -92.18 2.48 -42.14
CA SER A 217 -93.36 2.16 -41.32
C SER A 217 -94.42 3.28 -41.36
N PHE A 218 -94.02 4.53 -41.58
CA PHE A 218 -94.93 5.67 -41.74
C PHE A 218 -95.52 5.74 -43.16
N SER A 219 -94.73 5.38 -44.17
CA SER A 219 -95.21 5.32 -45.57
C SER A 219 -96.27 4.24 -45.79
N THR A 220 -96.29 3.18 -44.98
CA THR A 220 -97.38 2.18 -44.97
C THR A 220 -98.60 2.59 -44.13
N ALA A 221 -98.49 3.60 -43.28
CA ALA A 221 -99.61 4.08 -42.44
C ALA A 221 -100.42 5.22 -43.08
N PHE A 222 -99.86 5.92 -44.08
CA PHE A 222 -100.51 7.07 -44.75
C PHE A 222 -101.06 6.76 -46.16
N SER A 223 -100.99 5.50 -46.62
CA SER A 223 -101.57 5.04 -47.89
C SER A 223 -102.78 4.13 -47.68
N GLY A 224 -103.69 4.49 -46.77
CA GLY A 224 -104.89 3.71 -46.48
C GLY A 224 -106.02 4.51 -45.85
N LYS A 225 -106.95 4.97 -46.72
CA LYS A 225 -108.30 5.54 -46.50
C LYS A 225 -108.38 7.04 -46.17
N VAL A 226 -109.10 7.94 -46.85
CA VAL A 226 -110.16 7.95 -47.89
C VAL A 226 -111.09 6.75 -47.92
#